data_AF-A0A519JT87-F1
#
_entry.id   AF-A0A519JT87-F1
#
_cell.length_a   1.000
_cell.length_b   1.000
_cell.length_c   1.000
_cell.angle_alpha   90.00
_cell.angle_beta   90.00
_cell.angle_gamma   90.00
#
_symmetry.space_group_name_H-M   'P 1'
#
loop_
_entity.id
_entity.type
_entity.pdbx_description
1 polymer ?
#
loop_
_entity_poly.entity_id
_entity_poly.type
_entity_poly.pdbx_seq_one_letter_code
_entity_poly.pdbx_strand_id
1 'polypeptide(L)'
;NFPAKVTAFLYERFKHFQGAEDKGLHIIPCELIENNGLTLKKYILQYAQLWNLEEGFANWVENSNSFHNTLVDRIVPGYPREEKDEYEAKFDYDDNLMVVCEAFLLWVIEGDDKLRAKIPFNKIDDQVLIVDDITPYRTRKVRILNGAHTAMLAFSILDGKETVKEAIDAEFAGKFISDTVYNEIIPTLDLSKEELTAFSEEVFDRFRNPFLKHQLSSIALNSVAKFKVRVLPSLLQYVDDKKELPTNLTFALAALIRFYQGEFNGKTLPVMDDAPVLDRFKAIWSTNDLDEVVKATLSETSFWDQDLTQIPGLAEAVTKALKEIDANGIEQGYKNFIQ
;
A
#
# COMPACT_ATOMS: atom_id res chain seq x y z
N ASN A 1 11.39 19.23 -10.22
CA ASN A 1 10.62 19.02 -8.97
C ASN A 1 9.20 19.57 -9.19
N PHE A 2 8.15 18.81 -8.87
CA PHE A 2 6.74 19.18 -9.13
C PHE A 2 6.22 20.28 -8.19
N PRO A 3 6.33 20.18 -6.85
CA PRO A 3 5.99 21.27 -5.93
C PRO A 3 6.61 22.63 -6.29
N ALA A 4 7.87 22.65 -6.74
CA ALA A 4 8.52 23.88 -7.23
C ALA A 4 7.78 24.51 -8.42
N LYS A 5 7.36 23.71 -9.41
CA LYS A 5 6.59 24.21 -10.57
C LYS A 5 5.24 24.79 -10.16
N VAL A 6 4.54 24.13 -9.23
CA VAL A 6 3.28 24.63 -8.68
C VAL A 6 3.50 25.95 -7.93
N THR A 7 4.57 26.05 -7.14
CA THR A 7 4.93 27.30 -6.44
C THR A 7 5.14 28.45 -7.42
N ALA A 8 5.92 28.24 -8.47
CA ALA A 8 6.17 29.25 -9.50
C ALA A 8 4.87 29.68 -10.21
N PHE A 9 4.01 28.72 -10.57
CA PHE A 9 2.71 29.01 -11.16
C PHE A 9 1.80 29.83 -10.24
N LEU A 10 1.67 29.43 -8.97
CA LEU A 10 0.87 30.16 -7.99
C LEU A 10 1.42 31.56 -7.74
N TYR A 11 2.74 31.74 -7.75
CA TYR A 11 3.36 33.05 -7.56
C TYR A 11 3.10 33.99 -8.74
N GLU A 12 3.22 33.50 -9.99
CA GLU A 12 2.85 34.31 -11.16
C GLU A 12 1.37 34.70 -11.14
N ARG A 13 0.51 33.77 -10.72
CA ARG A 13 -0.92 34.03 -10.53
C ARG A 13 -1.18 35.07 -9.45
N PHE A 14 -0.52 34.95 -8.30
CA PHE A 14 -0.60 35.90 -7.19
C PHE A 14 -0.25 37.32 -7.66
N LYS A 15 0.90 37.49 -8.34
CA LYS A 15 1.33 38.79 -8.88
C LYS A 15 0.34 39.35 -9.90
N HIS A 16 -0.12 38.52 -10.83
CA HIS A 16 -1.05 38.94 -11.87
C HIS A 16 -2.39 39.45 -11.29
N PHE A 17 -2.90 38.77 -10.27
CA PHE A 17 -4.16 39.12 -9.62
C PHE A 17 -3.99 39.96 -8.35
N GLN A 18 -2.78 40.44 -8.07
CA GLN A 18 -2.46 41.27 -6.90
C GLN A 18 -2.95 40.65 -5.57
N GLY A 19 -2.86 39.33 -5.44
CA GLY A 19 -3.30 38.61 -4.24
C GLY A 19 -4.81 38.59 -4.00
N ALA A 20 -5.64 38.82 -5.02
CA ALA A 20 -7.10 38.74 -4.87
C ALA A 20 -7.56 37.37 -4.35
N GLU A 21 -8.36 37.37 -3.27
CA GLU A 21 -8.81 36.14 -2.59
C GLU A 21 -9.68 35.25 -3.49
N ASP A 22 -10.53 35.84 -4.34
CA ASP A 22 -11.42 35.13 -5.26
C ASP A 22 -10.68 34.46 -6.43
N LYS A 23 -9.35 34.66 -6.53
CA LYS A 23 -8.48 34.07 -7.56
C LYS A 23 -7.69 32.87 -7.05
N GLY A 24 -7.82 32.49 -5.79
CA GLY A 24 -7.25 31.24 -5.30
C GLY A 24 -7.83 30.00 -5.99
N LEU A 25 -7.16 28.87 -5.79
CA LEU A 25 -7.48 27.61 -6.45
C LEU A 25 -7.85 26.53 -5.43
N HIS A 26 -8.66 25.58 -5.90
CA HIS A 26 -8.88 24.30 -5.24
C HIS A 26 -7.87 23.29 -5.81
N ILE A 27 -6.94 22.84 -4.98
CA ILE A 27 -5.82 21.99 -5.38
C ILE A 27 -6.08 20.58 -4.87
N ILE A 28 -6.20 19.64 -5.81
CA ILE A 28 -6.56 18.24 -5.56
C ILE A 28 -5.42 17.36 -6.12
N PRO A 29 -4.34 17.13 -5.36
CA PRO A 29 -3.29 16.20 -5.77
C PRO A 29 -3.81 14.77 -5.83
N CYS A 30 -3.17 13.92 -6.65
CA CYS A 30 -3.53 12.50 -6.82
C CYS A 30 -2.34 11.57 -6.59
N GLU A 31 -1.24 12.09 -6.06
CA GLU A 31 -0.04 11.32 -5.72
C GLU A 31 -0.33 10.35 -4.58
N LEU A 32 0.25 9.15 -4.67
CA LEU A 32 0.10 8.05 -3.72
C LEU A 32 0.95 8.23 -2.46
N ILE A 33 0.79 9.35 -1.77
CA ILE A 33 1.40 9.62 -0.46
C ILE A 33 0.34 10.00 0.54
N GLU A 34 0.63 9.78 1.82
CA GLU A 34 -0.24 10.22 2.89
C GLU A 34 -0.32 11.75 2.95
N ASN A 35 -1.50 12.28 3.23
CA ASN A 35 -1.75 13.71 3.38
C ASN A 35 -1.18 14.52 2.20
N ASN A 36 -1.39 14.04 0.97
CA ASN A 36 -0.81 14.59 -0.24
C ASN A 36 -1.14 16.08 -0.46
N GLY A 37 -2.36 16.53 -0.13
CA GLY A 37 -2.77 17.93 -0.12
C GLY A 37 -1.95 18.79 0.83
N LEU A 38 -1.89 18.38 2.10
CA LEU A 38 -1.15 19.11 3.14
C LEU A 38 0.36 19.09 2.90
N THR A 39 0.89 17.97 2.41
CA THR A 39 2.30 17.82 2.06
C THR A 39 2.69 18.73 0.89
N LEU A 40 1.84 18.83 -0.13
CA LEU A 40 2.05 19.78 -1.23
C LEU A 40 2.02 21.24 -0.73
N LYS A 41 1.04 21.61 0.10
CA LYS A 41 0.97 22.94 0.74
C LYS A 41 2.26 23.26 1.49
N LYS A 42 2.72 22.33 2.34
CA LYS A 42 3.98 22.46 3.09
C LYS A 42 5.16 22.74 2.16
N TYR A 43 5.32 21.97 1.09
CA TYR A 43 6.44 22.17 0.16
C TYR A 43 6.34 23.49 -0.61
N ILE A 44 5.15 23.95 -0.97
CA ILE A 44 4.96 25.27 -1.61
C ILE A 44 5.42 26.39 -0.69
N LEU A 45 5.02 26.36 0.59
CA LEU A 45 5.42 27.36 1.58
C LEU A 45 6.93 27.31 1.85
N GLN A 46 7.54 26.12 1.89
CA GLN A 46 8.99 25.98 2.00
C GLN A 46 9.72 26.58 0.79
N TYR A 47 9.20 26.40 -0.43
CA TYR A 47 9.77 27.04 -1.62
C TYR A 47 9.59 28.56 -1.60
N ALA A 48 8.44 29.06 -1.12
CA ALA A 48 8.22 30.49 -0.95
C ALA A 48 9.30 31.10 -0.03
N GLN A 49 9.60 30.45 1.10
CA GLN A 49 10.68 30.86 2.00
C GLN A 49 12.06 30.74 1.34
N LEU A 50 12.37 29.60 0.72
CA LEU A 50 13.67 29.34 0.09
C LEU A 50 13.99 30.33 -1.04
N TRP A 51 12.97 30.76 -1.78
CA TRP A 51 13.10 31.70 -2.89
C TRP A 51 12.93 33.17 -2.47
N ASN A 52 12.75 33.44 -1.18
CA ASN A 52 12.49 34.78 -0.63
C ASN A 52 11.33 35.48 -1.35
N LEU A 53 10.23 34.74 -1.59
CA LEU A 53 9.00 35.33 -2.11
C LEU A 53 8.34 36.20 -1.03
N GLU A 54 7.53 37.16 -1.46
CA GLU A 54 6.88 38.11 -0.57
C GLU A 54 5.91 37.44 0.43
N GLU A 55 5.84 37.95 1.65
CA GLU A 55 4.98 37.40 2.72
C GLU A 55 3.50 37.34 2.31
N GLY A 56 3.05 38.32 1.51
CA GLY A 56 1.70 38.35 0.94
C GLY A 56 1.38 37.10 0.11
N PHE A 57 2.36 36.51 -0.58
CA PHE A 57 2.17 35.28 -1.32
C PHE A 57 1.92 34.09 -0.40
N ALA A 58 2.70 33.94 0.68
CA ALA A 58 2.51 32.86 1.64
C ALA A 58 1.12 32.95 2.29
N ASN A 59 0.72 34.15 2.73
CA ASN A 59 -0.60 34.40 3.29
C ASN A 59 -1.73 34.07 2.30
N TRP A 60 -1.56 34.40 1.02
CA TRP A 60 -2.53 34.09 -0.03
C TRP A 60 -2.62 32.58 -0.32
N VAL A 61 -1.48 31.86 -0.32
CA VAL A 61 -1.47 30.40 -0.42
C VAL A 61 -2.22 29.77 0.75
N GLU A 62 -2.07 30.29 1.96
CA GLU A 62 -2.72 29.71 3.14
C GLU A 62 -4.22 29.97 3.21
N ASN A 63 -4.66 31.18 2.84
CA ASN A 63 -6.02 31.65 3.13
C ASN A 63 -6.93 31.71 1.90
N SER A 64 -6.37 31.82 0.69
CA SER A 64 -7.16 31.93 -0.54
C SER A 64 -7.20 30.63 -1.35
N ASN A 65 -6.29 29.69 -1.09
CA ASN A 65 -6.24 28.40 -1.78
C ASN A 65 -6.65 27.27 -0.83
N SER A 66 -7.30 26.23 -1.37
CA SER A 66 -7.63 25.02 -0.61
C SER A 66 -6.84 23.83 -1.13
N PHE A 67 -6.43 22.95 -0.22
CA PHE A 67 -5.64 21.76 -0.51
C PHE A 67 -6.40 20.55 0.02
N HIS A 68 -6.77 19.65 -0.87
CA HIS A 68 -7.65 18.53 -0.57
C HIS A 68 -6.87 17.23 -0.59
N ASN A 69 -6.81 16.50 0.53
CA ASN A 69 -6.17 15.20 0.52
C ASN A 69 -7.01 14.22 -0.29
N THR A 70 -6.35 13.29 -0.98
CA THR A 70 -7.05 12.29 -1.78
C THR A 70 -6.59 10.87 -1.51
N LEU A 71 -7.48 9.94 -1.84
CA LEU A 71 -7.23 8.51 -1.91
C LEU A 71 -7.68 8.08 -3.30
N VAL A 72 -6.73 7.74 -4.14
CA VAL A 72 -6.98 7.19 -5.48
C VAL A 72 -6.73 5.69 -5.46
N ASP A 73 -7.60 4.94 -6.14
CA ASP A 73 -7.40 3.51 -6.35
C ASP A 73 -7.92 3.06 -7.71
N ARG A 74 -7.00 2.67 -8.58
CA ARG A 74 -7.26 1.99 -9.84
C ARG A 74 -5.96 1.34 -10.31
N ILE A 75 -6.00 0.06 -10.61
CA ILE A 75 -4.88 -0.66 -11.20
C ILE A 75 -4.78 -0.26 -12.68
N VAL A 76 -3.64 0.33 -13.04
CA VAL A 76 -3.34 0.81 -14.40
C VAL A 76 -1.97 0.27 -14.81
N PRO A 77 -1.88 -0.91 -15.47
CA PRO A 77 -0.61 -1.48 -15.92
C PRO A 77 0.14 -0.60 -16.96
N GLY A 78 -0.59 0.28 -17.65
CA GLY A 78 -0.05 1.21 -18.64
C GLY A 78 -0.39 0.80 -20.08
N TYR A 79 0.51 1.12 -21.02
CA TYR A 79 0.33 0.77 -22.43
C TYR A 79 0.42 -0.76 -22.62
N PRO A 80 -0.57 -1.41 -23.25
CA PRO A 80 -0.65 -2.87 -23.33
C PRO A 80 0.32 -3.42 -24.39
N ARG A 81 1.61 -3.51 -24.07
CA ARG A 81 2.64 -3.89 -25.07
C ARG A 81 2.46 -5.30 -25.61
N GLU A 82 2.01 -6.25 -24.78
CA GLU A 82 1.83 -7.64 -25.18
C GLU A 82 0.52 -7.86 -25.95
N GLU A 83 -0.53 -7.12 -25.57
CA GLU A 83 -1.88 -7.24 -26.15
C GLU A 83 -2.19 -6.13 -27.17
N LYS A 84 -1.19 -5.32 -27.55
CA LYS A 84 -1.35 -4.12 -28.39
C LYS A 84 -2.16 -4.43 -29.65
N ASP A 85 -1.69 -5.40 -30.43
CA ASP A 85 -2.28 -5.75 -31.73
C ASP A 85 -3.72 -6.28 -31.56
N GLU A 86 -4.03 -6.93 -30.43
CA GLU A 86 -5.37 -7.40 -30.11
C GLU A 86 -6.34 -6.25 -29.83
N TYR A 87 -5.87 -5.20 -29.13
CA TYR A 87 -6.67 -4.01 -28.88
C TYR A 87 -6.82 -3.13 -30.11
N GLU A 88 -5.74 -2.90 -30.87
CA GLU A 88 -5.79 -2.11 -32.10
C GLU A 88 -6.74 -2.73 -33.14
N ALA A 89 -6.83 -4.06 -33.22
CA ALA A 89 -7.79 -4.74 -34.07
C ALA A 89 -9.28 -4.45 -33.73
N LYS A 90 -9.57 -3.87 -32.55
CA LYS A 90 -10.93 -3.49 -32.11
C LYS A 90 -11.30 -2.05 -32.50
N PHE A 91 -10.35 -1.27 -33.01
CA PHE A 91 -10.52 0.13 -33.39
C PHE A 91 -10.27 0.32 -34.89
N ASP A 92 -10.75 1.44 -35.44
CA ASP A 92 -10.48 1.87 -36.82
C ASP A 92 -9.36 2.93 -36.92
N TYR A 93 -8.59 3.10 -35.85
CA TYR A 93 -7.49 4.05 -35.73
C TYR A 93 -6.34 3.50 -34.88
N ASP A 94 -5.14 4.03 -35.10
CA ASP A 94 -3.95 3.74 -34.29
C ASP A 94 -3.94 4.59 -33.01
N ASP A 95 -3.91 3.97 -31.83
CA ASP A 95 -3.79 4.67 -30.55
C ASP A 95 -2.40 4.48 -29.91
N ASN A 96 -1.54 5.47 -30.13
CA ASN A 96 -0.19 5.50 -29.54
C ASN A 96 -0.17 5.89 -28.05
N LEU A 97 -1.32 6.27 -27.46
CA LEU A 97 -1.45 6.67 -26.06
C LEU A 97 -2.44 5.78 -25.29
N MET A 98 -2.74 4.59 -25.82
CA MET A 98 -3.64 3.63 -25.20
C MET A 98 -3.20 3.26 -23.79
N VAL A 99 -4.16 3.17 -22.86
CA VAL A 99 -3.92 2.72 -21.49
C VAL A 99 -4.97 1.68 -21.14
N VAL A 100 -4.51 0.53 -20.64
CA VAL A 100 -5.39 -0.48 -20.05
C VAL A 100 -5.44 -0.29 -18.54
N CYS A 101 -6.62 -0.48 -17.97
CA CYS A 101 -6.87 -0.38 -16.54
C CYS A 101 -8.00 -1.31 -16.14
N GLU A 102 -8.12 -1.60 -14.85
CA GLU A 102 -9.28 -2.31 -14.33
C GLU A 102 -10.57 -1.47 -14.44
N ALA A 103 -11.73 -2.13 -14.37
CA ALA A 103 -13.03 -1.47 -14.37
C ALA A 103 -13.30 -0.71 -13.07
N PHE A 104 -12.83 -1.24 -11.94
CA PHE A 104 -12.94 -0.59 -10.64
C PHE A 104 -12.21 0.76 -10.62
N LEU A 105 -12.77 1.74 -9.92
CA LEU A 105 -12.12 3.01 -9.62
C LEU A 105 -12.58 3.47 -8.25
N LEU A 106 -11.72 4.14 -7.49
CA LEU A 106 -12.12 4.87 -6.29
C LEU A 106 -11.37 6.19 -6.25
N TRP A 107 -12.10 7.26 -5.99
CA TRP A 107 -11.52 8.57 -5.75
C TRP A 107 -12.22 9.23 -4.57
N VAL A 108 -11.60 9.13 -3.40
CA VAL A 108 -12.06 9.85 -2.20
C VAL A 108 -11.27 11.15 -2.08
N ILE A 109 -11.98 12.25 -1.89
CA ILE A 109 -11.42 13.60 -1.78
C ILE A 109 -11.93 14.20 -0.47
N GLU A 110 -11.01 14.59 0.41
CA GLU A 110 -11.33 15.33 1.61
C GLU A 110 -11.72 16.77 1.22
N GLY A 111 -12.96 17.18 1.46
CA GLY A 111 -13.44 18.47 0.97
C GLY A 111 -14.80 18.90 1.50
N ASP A 112 -15.07 20.20 1.35
CA ASP A 112 -16.23 20.89 1.91
C ASP A 112 -17.31 21.20 0.85
N ASP A 113 -18.38 21.86 1.28
CA ASP A 113 -19.47 22.28 0.38
C ASP A 113 -19.01 23.27 -0.70
N LYS A 114 -17.94 24.04 -0.45
CA LYS A 114 -17.38 24.95 -1.46
C LYS A 114 -16.78 24.14 -2.61
N LEU A 115 -16.07 23.06 -2.32
CA LEU A 115 -15.55 22.16 -3.34
C LEU A 115 -16.70 21.47 -4.10
N ARG A 116 -17.71 20.96 -3.39
CA ARG A 116 -18.91 20.32 -3.99
C ARG A 116 -19.67 21.26 -4.94
N ALA A 117 -19.71 22.56 -4.63
CA ALA A 117 -20.38 23.54 -5.47
C ALA A 117 -19.61 23.89 -6.76
N LYS A 118 -18.30 23.65 -6.81
CA LYS A 118 -17.44 23.96 -7.97
C LYS A 118 -17.45 22.87 -9.03
N ILE A 119 -17.45 21.61 -8.60
CA ILE A 119 -17.43 20.45 -9.49
C ILE A 119 -18.54 19.50 -9.04
N PRO A 120 -19.47 19.11 -9.93
CA PRO A 120 -20.55 18.20 -9.59
C PRO A 120 -20.04 16.75 -9.53
N PHE A 121 -19.16 16.45 -8.56
CA PHE A 121 -18.54 15.13 -8.38
C PHE A 121 -19.56 13.99 -8.27
N ASN A 122 -20.69 14.27 -7.62
CA ASN A 122 -21.80 13.33 -7.47
C ASN A 122 -22.51 12.94 -8.78
N LYS A 123 -22.17 13.56 -9.91
CA LYS A 123 -22.70 13.20 -11.23
C LYS A 123 -21.70 12.39 -12.06
N ILE A 124 -20.51 12.13 -11.54
CA ILE A 124 -19.43 11.46 -12.27
C ILE A 124 -19.55 9.95 -12.14
N ASP A 125 -19.45 9.44 -10.91
CA ASP A 125 -19.50 8.02 -10.56
C ASP A 125 -19.74 7.90 -9.05
N ASP A 126 -20.44 6.85 -8.60
CA ASP A 126 -20.72 6.63 -7.17
C ASP A 126 -19.44 6.38 -6.35
N GLN A 127 -18.34 6.02 -7.01
CA GLN A 127 -17.03 5.82 -6.38
C GLN A 127 -16.16 7.10 -6.35
N VAL A 128 -16.71 8.25 -6.76
CA VAL A 128 -16.09 9.57 -6.57
C VAL A 128 -16.73 10.25 -5.37
N LEU A 129 -16.07 10.15 -4.22
CA LEU A 129 -16.59 10.57 -2.93
C LEU A 129 -15.92 11.85 -2.46
N ILE A 130 -16.73 12.85 -2.09
CA ILE A 130 -16.27 13.99 -1.30
C ILE A 130 -16.67 13.70 0.15
N VAL A 131 -15.72 13.75 1.07
CA VAL A 131 -15.92 13.41 2.48
C VAL A 131 -15.25 14.43 3.38
N ASP A 132 -15.71 14.52 4.63
CA ASP A 132 -15.11 15.44 5.60
C ASP A 132 -13.79 14.90 6.17
N ASP A 133 -13.67 13.57 6.28
CA ASP A 133 -12.45 12.88 6.71
C ASP A 133 -12.20 11.64 5.85
N ILE A 134 -11.01 11.58 5.26
CA ILE A 134 -10.57 10.49 4.39
C ILE A 134 -9.91 9.33 5.14
N THR A 135 -9.55 9.54 6.41
CA THR A 135 -8.78 8.62 7.24
C THR A 135 -9.41 7.22 7.31
N PRO A 136 -10.74 7.05 7.46
CA PRO A 136 -11.34 5.72 7.51
C PRO A 136 -11.20 4.95 6.18
N TYR A 137 -11.47 5.62 5.06
CA TYR A 137 -11.32 5.04 3.72
C TYR A 137 -9.88 4.64 3.41
N ARG A 138 -8.94 5.51 3.79
CA ARG A 138 -7.50 5.25 3.63
C ARG A 138 -7.08 4.05 4.46
N THR A 139 -7.46 4.03 5.73
CA THR A 139 -7.14 2.94 6.65
C THR A 139 -7.70 1.63 6.11
N ARG A 140 -8.99 1.57 5.76
CA ARG A 140 -9.61 0.38 5.16
C ARG A 140 -8.84 -0.12 3.94
N LYS A 141 -8.53 0.75 2.97
CA LYS A 141 -7.76 0.38 1.76
C LYS A 141 -6.36 -0.13 2.10
N VAL A 142 -5.63 0.61 2.94
CA VAL A 142 -4.24 0.28 3.31
C VAL A 142 -4.16 -1.06 4.04
N ARG A 143 -5.16 -1.37 4.86
CA ARG A 143 -5.18 -2.57 5.70
C ARG A 143 -5.72 -3.79 4.98
N ILE A 144 -6.83 -3.65 4.26
CA ILE A 144 -7.47 -4.79 3.58
C ILE A 144 -6.81 -5.05 2.24
N LEU A 145 -6.88 -4.11 1.29
CA LEU A 145 -6.33 -4.33 -0.06
C LEU A 145 -4.81 -4.43 -0.03
N ASN A 146 -4.15 -3.38 0.45
CA ASN A 146 -2.69 -3.32 0.42
C ASN A 146 -2.07 -4.29 1.44
N GLY A 147 -2.73 -4.51 2.59
CA GLY A 147 -2.30 -5.48 3.59
C GLY A 147 -2.44 -6.92 3.11
N ALA A 148 -3.54 -7.28 2.43
CA ALA A 148 -3.69 -8.61 1.83
C ALA A 148 -2.62 -8.88 0.76
N HIS A 149 -2.33 -7.92 -0.13
CA HIS A 149 -1.22 -8.04 -1.08
C HIS A 149 0.12 -8.29 -0.39
N THR A 150 0.41 -7.53 0.67
CA THR A 150 1.68 -7.65 1.39
C THR A 150 1.78 -8.94 2.20
N ALA A 151 0.70 -9.39 2.83
CA ALA A 151 0.66 -10.66 3.56
C ALA A 151 0.75 -11.86 2.60
N MET A 152 0.11 -11.79 1.43
CA MET A 152 0.11 -12.83 0.40
C MET A 152 1.49 -13.07 -0.23
N LEU A 153 2.22 -11.98 -0.47
CA LEU A 153 3.38 -11.95 -1.36
C LEU A 153 4.40 -13.06 -1.07
N ALA A 154 4.99 -13.03 0.13
CA ALA A 154 6.18 -13.80 0.42
C ALA A 154 5.89 -15.30 0.40
N PHE A 155 4.85 -15.73 1.14
CA PHE A 155 4.51 -17.14 1.19
C PHE A 155 4.01 -17.66 -0.16
N SER A 156 3.29 -16.86 -0.96
CA SER A 156 2.82 -17.30 -2.28
C SER A 156 3.96 -17.53 -3.27
N ILE A 157 4.98 -16.65 -3.26
CA ILE A 157 6.18 -16.87 -4.09
C ILE A 157 6.93 -18.12 -3.61
N LEU A 158 7.08 -18.30 -2.30
CA LEU A 158 7.74 -19.48 -1.72
C LEU A 158 6.97 -20.78 -2.00
N ASP A 159 5.64 -20.71 -2.14
CA ASP A 159 4.75 -21.80 -2.57
C ASP A 159 4.70 -21.97 -4.11
N GLY A 160 5.50 -21.20 -4.85
CA GLY A 160 5.64 -21.32 -6.29
C GLY A 160 4.52 -20.72 -7.13
N LYS A 161 3.73 -19.78 -6.58
CA LYS A 161 2.78 -18.98 -7.35
C LYS A 161 3.49 -17.81 -8.03
N GLU A 162 3.03 -17.44 -9.22
CA GLU A 162 3.61 -16.32 -9.97
C GLU A 162 2.71 -15.09 -9.94
N THR A 163 1.39 -15.29 -10.00
CA THR A 163 0.41 -14.19 -10.04
C THR A 163 -0.48 -14.14 -8.80
N VAL A 164 -1.03 -12.96 -8.52
CA VAL A 164 -2.01 -12.77 -7.45
C VAL A 164 -3.23 -13.67 -7.65
N LYS A 165 -3.73 -13.79 -8.88
CA LYS A 165 -4.86 -14.66 -9.20
C LYS A 165 -4.59 -16.12 -8.86
N GLU A 166 -3.41 -16.64 -9.24
CA GLU A 166 -3.01 -18.02 -8.91
C GLU A 166 -2.95 -18.28 -7.40
N ALA A 167 -2.46 -17.31 -6.63
CA ALA A 167 -2.43 -17.42 -5.17
C ALA A 167 -3.85 -17.44 -4.58
N ILE A 168 -4.75 -16.60 -5.10
CA ILE A 168 -6.13 -16.49 -4.61
C ILE A 168 -7.00 -17.69 -5.01
N ASP A 169 -6.72 -18.31 -6.16
CA ASP A 169 -7.44 -19.49 -6.65
C ASP A 169 -6.92 -20.80 -6.05
N ALA A 170 -5.69 -20.82 -5.50
CA ALA A 170 -5.14 -21.99 -4.84
C ALA A 170 -5.84 -22.27 -3.51
N GLU A 171 -6.11 -23.55 -3.23
CA GLU A 171 -6.89 -23.99 -2.06
C GLU A 171 -6.28 -23.50 -0.73
N PHE A 172 -4.98 -23.76 -0.52
CA PHE A 172 -4.28 -23.32 0.68
C PHE A 172 -4.11 -21.80 0.75
N ALA A 173 -3.45 -21.20 -0.25
CA ALA A 173 -3.12 -19.79 -0.25
C ALA A 173 -4.35 -18.89 -0.24
N GLY A 174 -5.36 -19.18 -1.06
CA GLY A 174 -6.62 -18.44 -1.10
C GLY A 174 -7.36 -18.49 0.23
N LYS A 175 -7.43 -19.67 0.87
CA LYS A 175 -8.01 -19.80 2.21
C LYS A 175 -7.22 -19.02 3.26
N PHE A 176 -5.90 -19.14 3.26
CA PHE A 176 -5.02 -18.41 4.18
C PHE A 176 -5.26 -16.90 4.09
N ILE A 177 -5.31 -16.33 2.88
CA ILE A 177 -5.49 -14.88 2.68
C ILE A 177 -6.89 -14.45 3.12
N SER A 178 -7.91 -15.24 2.76
CA SER A 178 -9.29 -15.01 3.20
C SER A 178 -9.37 -14.98 4.73
N ASP A 179 -8.87 -16.02 5.39
CA ASP A 179 -8.88 -16.11 6.85
C ASP A 179 -8.08 -14.96 7.50
N THR A 180 -6.96 -14.57 6.90
CA THR A 180 -6.16 -13.42 7.36
C THR A 180 -6.99 -12.14 7.32
N VAL A 181 -7.65 -11.86 6.20
CA VAL A 181 -8.46 -10.64 6.04
C VAL A 181 -9.64 -10.65 7.00
N TYR A 182 -10.44 -11.72 7.01
CA TYR A 182 -11.70 -11.75 7.75
C TYR A 182 -11.52 -11.96 9.25
N ASN A 183 -10.51 -12.70 9.69
CA ASN A 183 -10.34 -13.07 11.10
C ASN A 183 -9.26 -12.25 11.81
N GLU A 184 -8.28 -11.69 11.10
CA GLU A 184 -7.14 -11.00 11.73
C GLU A 184 -7.05 -9.52 11.38
N ILE A 185 -7.46 -9.10 10.18
CA ILE A 185 -7.41 -7.69 9.76
C ILE A 185 -8.72 -6.97 10.08
N ILE A 186 -9.86 -7.45 9.57
CA ILE A 186 -11.18 -6.80 9.74
C ILE A 186 -11.49 -6.51 11.22
N PRO A 187 -11.26 -7.44 12.17
CA PRO A 187 -11.58 -7.19 13.58
C PRO A 187 -10.78 -6.06 14.24
N THR A 188 -9.71 -5.57 13.60
CA THR A 188 -8.83 -4.51 14.11
C THR A 188 -9.19 -3.12 13.58
N LEU A 189 -10.24 -3.01 12.77
CA LEU A 189 -10.66 -1.77 12.12
C LEU A 189 -11.91 -1.21 12.78
N ASP A 190 -11.91 0.11 13.01
CA ASP A 190 -13.01 0.85 13.60
C ASP A 190 -14.03 1.30 12.54
N LEU A 191 -14.62 0.32 11.83
CA LEU A 191 -15.66 0.51 10.82
C LEU A 191 -16.71 -0.61 10.94
N SER A 192 -17.90 -0.40 10.35
CA SER A 192 -18.94 -1.43 10.37
C SER A 192 -18.49 -2.71 9.69
N LYS A 193 -18.82 -3.87 10.28
CA LYS A 193 -18.40 -5.18 9.75
C LYS A 193 -18.96 -5.40 8.34
N GLU A 194 -20.18 -4.95 8.08
CA GLU A 194 -20.85 -5.04 6.80
C GLU A 194 -20.07 -4.28 5.72
N GLU A 195 -19.65 -3.05 6.00
CA GLU A 195 -18.84 -2.23 5.08
C GLU A 195 -17.47 -2.86 4.81
N LEU A 196 -16.80 -3.36 5.86
CA LEU A 196 -15.49 -3.99 5.72
C LEU A 196 -15.57 -5.31 4.94
N THR A 197 -16.65 -6.06 5.12
CA THR A 197 -16.89 -7.32 4.41
C THR A 197 -17.18 -7.05 2.93
N ALA A 198 -18.09 -6.12 2.62
CA ALA A 198 -18.38 -5.73 1.23
C ALA A 198 -17.12 -5.24 0.50
N PHE A 199 -16.32 -4.37 1.14
CA PHE A 199 -15.06 -3.93 0.56
C PHE A 199 -14.04 -5.08 0.37
N SER A 200 -14.02 -6.06 1.28
CA SER A 200 -13.14 -7.22 1.15
C SER A 200 -13.56 -8.11 -0.01
N GLU A 201 -14.85 -8.33 -0.21
CA GLU A 201 -15.40 -9.07 -1.36
C GLU A 201 -14.99 -8.41 -2.69
N GLU A 202 -15.15 -7.08 -2.80
CA GLU A 202 -14.68 -6.31 -3.97
C GLU A 202 -13.18 -6.48 -4.22
N VAL A 203 -12.37 -6.46 -3.15
CA VAL A 203 -10.91 -6.68 -3.25
C VAL A 203 -10.59 -8.08 -3.76
N PHE A 204 -11.24 -9.12 -3.23
CA PHE A 204 -11.03 -10.49 -3.66
C PHE A 204 -11.47 -10.72 -5.10
N ASP A 205 -12.56 -10.10 -5.54
CA ASP A 205 -13.00 -10.13 -6.94
C ASP A 205 -11.99 -9.47 -7.87
N ARG A 206 -11.43 -8.33 -7.46
CA ARG A 206 -10.35 -7.65 -8.21
C ARG A 206 -9.09 -8.51 -8.31
N PHE A 207 -8.72 -9.21 -7.24
CA PHE A 207 -7.58 -10.13 -7.27
C PHE A 207 -7.80 -11.33 -8.21
N ARG A 208 -9.05 -11.73 -8.42
CA ARG A 208 -9.42 -12.82 -9.35
C ARG A 208 -9.56 -12.38 -10.81
N ASN A 209 -9.36 -11.10 -11.12
CA ASN A 209 -9.57 -10.57 -12.47
C ASN A 209 -8.72 -11.33 -13.51
N PRO A 210 -9.33 -12.10 -14.43
CA PRO A 210 -8.60 -12.95 -15.37
C PRO A 210 -7.91 -12.15 -16.49
N PHE A 211 -8.29 -10.88 -16.67
CA PHE A 211 -7.76 -10.01 -17.73
C PHE A 211 -6.52 -9.23 -17.28
N LEU A 212 -6.09 -9.38 -16.02
CA LEU A 212 -4.91 -8.72 -15.48
C LEU A 212 -3.90 -9.74 -14.97
N LYS A 213 -2.75 -9.84 -15.66
CA LYS A 213 -1.59 -10.62 -15.20
C LYS A 213 -0.84 -9.86 -14.11
N HIS A 214 -1.41 -9.82 -12.90
CA HIS A 214 -0.81 -9.11 -11.78
C HIS A 214 0.27 -9.96 -11.09
N GLN A 215 1.53 -9.76 -11.51
CA GLN A 215 2.70 -10.51 -11.05
C GLN A 215 3.02 -10.26 -9.58
N LEU A 216 3.26 -11.31 -8.78
CA LEU A 216 3.70 -11.18 -7.38
C LEU A 216 5.08 -10.50 -7.30
N SER A 217 5.95 -10.71 -8.28
CA SER A 217 7.23 -10.01 -8.36
C SER A 217 7.08 -8.49 -8.46
N SER A 218 6.02 -7.99 -9.12
CA SER A 218 5.76 -6.55 -9.24
C SER A 218 5.40 -5.88 -7.91
N ILE A 219 4.87 -6.65 -6.94
CA ILE A 219 4.57 -6.14 -5.59
C ILE A 219 5.72 -6.30 -4.60
N ALA A 220 6.79 -7.03 -4.95
CA ALA A 220 7.92 -7.34 -4.08
C ALA A 220 8.80 -6.14 -3.71
N LEU A 221 8.76 -5.06 -4.49
CA LEU A 221 9.52 -3.85 -4.24
C LEU A 221 9.21 -3.25 -2.85
N ASN A 222 10.22 -3.02 -2.02
CA ASN A 222 10.13 -2.38 -0.71
C ASN A 222 9.22 -3.12 0.28
N SER A 223 9.32 -4.45 0.32
CA SER A 223 8.39 -5.29 1.09
C SER A 223 8.44 -5.07 2.60
N VAL A 224 9.60 -4.72 3.18
CA VAL A 224 9.72 -4.39 4.61
C VAL A 224 8.96 -3.12 4.96
N ALA A 225 9.19 -2.03 4.21
CA ALA A 225 8.48 -0.78 4.40
C ALA A 225 6.96 -0.95 4.18
N LYS A 226 6.56 -1.75 3.18
CA LYS A 226 5.17 -2.12 2.95
C LYS A 226 4.58 -2.90 4.12
N PHE A 227 5.29 -3.89 4.66
CA PHE A 227 4.82 -4.69 5.79
C PHE A 227 4.64 -3.81 7.04
N LYS A 228 5.61 -2.93 7.33
CA LYS A 228 5.53 -1.95 8.43
C LYS A 228 4.26 -1.10 8.35
N VAL A 229 3.91 -0.59 7.17
CA VAL A 229 2.79 0.35 7.02
C VAL A 229 1.44 -0.37 6.88
N ARG A 230 1.41 -1.52 6.20
CA ARG A 230 0.17 -2.17 5.75
C ARG A 230 -0.29 -3.29 6.69
N VAL A 231 0.65 -4.07 7.21
CA VAL A 231 0.37 -5.33 7.93
C VAL A 231 0.66 -5.22 9.41
N LEU A 232 1.86 -4.73 9.77
CA LEU A 232 2.33 -4.70 11.16
C LEU A 232 1.32 -4.03 12.11
N PRO A 233 0.69 -2.88 11.80
CA PRO A 233 -0.19 -2.30 12.79
C PRO A 233 -1.51 -3.10 12.95
N SER A 234 -1.86 -4.05 12.07
CA SER A 234 -3.03 -4.94 12.24
C SER A 234 -2.62 -6.08 13.16
N LEU A 235 -1.38 -6.57 13.01
CA LEU A 235 -0.79 -7.49 13.97
C LEU A 235 -0.78 -6.88 15.39
N LEU A 236 -0.27 -5.66 15.53
CA LEU A 236 -0.20 -4.97 16.83
C LEU A 236 -1.58 -4.72 17.43
N GLN A 237 -2.53 -4.24 16.63
CA GLN A 237 -3.88 -4.00 17.10
C GLN A 237 -4.59 -5.30 17.50
N TYR A 238 -4.40 -6.38 16.74
CA TYR A 238 -4.93 -7.70 17.10
C TYR A 238 -4.37 -8.17 18.45
N VAL A 239 -3.06 -8.02 18.67
CA VAL A 239 -2.43 -8.34 19.96
C VAL A 239 -3.01 -7.50 21.09
N ASP A 240 -3.24 -6.20 20.86
CA ASP A 240 -3.84 -5.35 21.88
C ASP A 240 -5.29 -5.74 22.19
N ASP A 241 -6.10 -6.01 21.17
CA ASP A 241 -7.53 -6.31 21.32
C ASP A 241 -7.79 -7.71 21.89
N LYS A 242 -7.00 -8.71 21.43
CA LYS A 242 -7.24 -10.13 21.72
C LYS A 242 -6.30 -10.70 22.77
N LYS A 243 -5.20 -9.99 23.08
CA LYS A 243 -4.13 -10.46 23.98
C LYS A 243 -3.51 -11.79 23.54
N GLU A 244 -3.52 -12.03 22.23
CA GLU A 244 -2.94 -13.20 21.57
C GLU A 244 -2.32 -12.80 20.23
N LEU A 245 -1.43 -13.63 19.68
CA LEU A 245 -0.83 -13.36 18.37
C LEU A 245 -1.77 -13.79 17.22
N PRO A 246 -1.94 -12.97 16.18
CA PRO A 246 -2.65 -13.37 14.97
C PRO A 246 -1.84 -14.41 14.20
N THR A 247 -2.42 -15.59 14.01
CA THR A 247 -1.71 -16.78 13.51
C THR A 247 -1.16 -16.55 12.10
N ASN A 248 -2.00 -16.09 11.17
CA ASN A 248 -1.63 -15.93 9.77
C ASN A 248 -0.68 -14.75 9.58
N LEU A 249 -0.92 -13.60 10.23
CA LEU A 249 -0.04 -12.44 10.14
C LEU A 249 1.35 -12.74 10.72
N THR A 250 1.44 -13.51 11.80
CA THR A 250 2.72 -13.98 12.35
C THR A 250 3.43 -14.92 11.37
N PHE A 251 2.72 -15.85 10.73
CA PHE A 251 3.29 -16.72 9.71
C PHE A 251 3.74 -15.93 8.46
N ALA A 252 2.97 -14.93 8.03
CA ALA A 252 3.31 -14.06 6.91
C ALA A 252 4.57 -13.24 7.19
N LEU A 253 4.78 -12.79 8.45
CA LEU A 253 6.03 -12.16 8.87
C LEU A 253 7.22 -13.12 8.77
N ALA A 254 7.07 -14.37 9.22
CA ALA A 254 8.12 -15.39 9.08
C ALA A 254 8.44 -15.68 7.60
N ALA A 255 7.41 -15.78 6.75
CA ALA A 255 7.59 -15.94 5.30
C ALA A 255 8.30 -14.73 4.67
N LEU A 256 7.99 -13.51 5.11
CA LEU A 256 8.72 -12.30 4.69
C LEU A 256 10.20 -12.40 5.07
N ILE A 257 10.51 -12.74 6.33
CA ILE A 257 11.91 -12.89 6.78
C ILE A 257 12.62 -13.94 5.91
N ARG A 258 11.97 -15.08 5.64
CA ARG A 258 12.52 -16.14 4.77
C ARG A 258 12.74 -15.66 3.34
N PHE A 259 11.84 -14.84 2.81
CA PHE A 259 11.93 -14.28 1.47
C PHE A 259 13.20 -13.43 1.29
N TYR A 260 13.60 -12.65 2.31
CA TYR A 260 14.81 -11.83 2.28
C TYR A 260 16.12 -12.61 2.38
N GLN A 261 16.10 -13.92 2.63
CA GLN A 261 17.30 -14.76 2.46
C GLN A 261 17.74 -14.79 0.99
N GLY A 262 16.80 -14.61 0.04
CA GLY A 262 17.09 -14.41 -1.38
C GLY A 262 17.10 -15.68 -2.24
N GLU A 263 17.03 -16.88 -1.63
CA GLU A 263 16.93 -18.15 -2.33
C GLU A 263 15.98 -19.13 -1.61
N PHE A 264 15.19 -19.88 -2.36
CA PHE A 264 14.38 -20.95 -1.79
C PHE A 264 14.30 -22.14 -2.74
N ASN A 265 14.57 -23.34 -2.25
CA ASN A 265 14.55 -24.58 -3.04
C ASN A 265 15.34 -24.49 -4.37
N GLY A 266 16.52 -23.86 -4.33
CA GLY A 266 17.40 -23.68 -5.50
C GLY A 266 16.93 -22.63 -6.50
N LYS A 267 15.93 -21.81 -6.16
CA LYS A 267 15.46 -20.68 -6.97
C LYS A 267 15.80 -19.36 -6.30
N THR A 268 16.37 -18.43 -7.07
CA THR A 268 16.57 -17.04 -6.63
C THR A 268 15.21 -16.35 -6.50
N LEU A 269 15.00 -15.68 -5.37
CA LEU A 269 13.78 -14.93 -5.08
C LEU A 269 13.89 -13.48 -5.59
N PRO A 270 12.80 -12.88 -6.10
CA PRO A 270 12.79 -11.52 -6.64
C PRO A 270 12.77 -10.45 -5.54
N VAL A 271 13.72 -10.50 -4.61
CA VAL A 271 13.84 -9.51 -3.52
C VAL A 271 14.28 -8.17 -4.10
N MET A 272 13.48 -7.13 -3.89
CA MET A 272 13.77 -5.78 -4.36
C MET A 272 13.50 -4.80 -3.23
N ASP A 273 14.53 -4.14 -2.72
CA ASP A 273 14.40 -3.14 -1.64
C ASP A 273 15.57 -2.14 -1.71
N ASP A 274 15.50 -1.10 -0.89
CA ASP A 274 16.58 -0.12 -0.78
C ASP A 274 17.86 -0.79 -0.25
N ALA A 275 19.02 -0.34 -0.75
CA ALA A 275 20.32 -0.94 -0.44
C ALA A 275 20.60 -1.13 1.07
N PRO A 276 20.29 -0.16 1.96
CA PRO A 276 20.48 -0.36 3.40
C PRO A 276 19.68 -1.53 3.98
N VAL A 277 18.46 -1.76 3.49
CA VAL A 277 17.61 -2.88 3.92
C VAL A 277 18.21 -4.20 3.45
N LEU A 278 18.59 -4.28 2.18
CA LEU A 278 19.20 -5.48 1.60
C LEU A 278 20.52 -5.86 2.28
N ASP A 279 21.39 -4.88 2.53
CA ASP A 279 22.68 -5.13 3.19
C ASP A 279 22.51 -5.55 4.64
N ARG A 280 21.50 -5.00 5.33
CA ARG A 280 21.17 -5.42 6.69
C ARG A 280 20.66 -6.86 6.73
N PHE A 281 19.77 -7.26 5.83
CA PHE A 281 19.32 -8.66 5.74
C PHE A 281 20.47 -9.62 5.39
N LYS A 282 21.36 -9.26 4.47
CA LYS A 282 22.57 -10.07 4.19
C LYS A 282 23.42 -10.28 5.44
N ALA A 283 23.62 -9.22 6.24
CA ALA A 283 24.37 -9.32 7.48
C ALA A 283 23.65 -10.23 8.51
N ILE A 284 22.33 -10.09 8.66
CA ILE A 284 21.53 -10.92 9.57
C ILE A 284 21.60 -12.41 9.17
N TRP A 285 21.40 -12.70 7.89
CA TRP A 285 21.43 -14.08 7.37
C TRP A 285 22.82 -14.72 7.36
N SER A 286 23.89 -13.94 7.52
CA SER A 286 25.27 -14.47 7.61
C SER A 286 25.54 -15.29 8.88
N THR A 287 24.68 -15.15 9.90
CA THR A 287 24.76 -15.91 11.16
C THR A 287 24.50 -17.41 10.96
N ASN A 288 23.71 -17.77 9.93
CA ASN A 288 23.22 -19.14 9.68
C ASN A 288 22.51 -19.79 10.88
N ASP A 289 21.97 -18.97 11.79
CA ASP A 289 21.19 -19.41 12.94
C ASP A 289 19.81 -18.74 12.87
N LEU A 290 18.76 -19.55 12.71
CA LEU A 290 17.41 -19.04 12.50
C LEU A 290 16.86 -18.28 13.72
N ASP A 291 17.28 -18.62 14.93
CA ASP A 291 16.86 -17.92 16.15
C ASP A 291 17.47 -16.51 16.19
N GLU A 292 18.77 -16.40 15.85
CA GLU A 292 19.45 -15.11 15.76
C GLU A 292 18.95 -14.28 14.56
N VAL A 293 18.63 -14.91 13.43
CA VAL A 293 18.01 -14.23 12.28
C VAL A 293 16.69 -13.56 12.67
N VAL A 294 15.81 -14.29 13.35
CA VAL A 294 14.52 -13.74 13.80
C VAL A 294 14.72 -12.63 14.81
N LYS A 295 15.52 -12.87 15.85
CA LYS A 295 15.77 -11.88 16.89
C LYS A 295 16.37 -10.59 16.34
N ALA A 296 17.39 -10.69 15.48
CA ALA A 296 18.03 -9.53 14.88
C ALA A 296 17.10 -8.79 13.92
N THR A 297 16.25 -9.52 13.18
CA THR A 297 15.26 -8.89 12.29
C THR A 297 14.17 -8.16 13.08
N LEU A 298 13.60 -8.80 14.10
CA LEU A 298 12.52 -8.21 14.91
C LEU A 298 12.97 -7.02 15.75
N SER A 299 14.21 -7.03 16.23
CA SER A 299 14.79 -5.91 17.00
C SER A 299 15.36 -4.77 16.13
N GLU A 300 15.35 -4.92 14.80
CA GLU A 300 15.83 -3.90 13.89
C GLU A 300 14.85 -2.72 13.79
N THR A 301 15.04 -1.71 14.65
CA THR A 301 14.14 -0.56 14.71
C THR A 301 14.09 0.24 13.41
N SER A 302 15.12 0.19 12.56
CA SER A 302 15.06 0.84 11.25
C SER A 302 14.05 0.21 10.28
N PHE A 303 13.66 -1.05 10.52
CA PHE A 303 12.63 -1.74 9.74
C PHE A 303 11.21 -1.46 10.23
N TRP A 304 11.04 -1.34 11.55
CA TRP A 304 9.71 -1.39 12.20
C TRP A 304 9.32 -0.15 12.99
N ASP A 305 10.24 0.80 13.15
CA ASP A 305 10.16 1.97 14.06
C ASP A 305 10.03 1.62 15.56
N GLN A 306 10.16 0.33 15.91
CA GLN A 306 10.12 -0.20 17.26
C GLN A 306 10.84 -1.57 17.33
N ASP A 307 11.14 -2.04 18.54
CA ASP A 307 11.66 -3.39 18.76
C ASP A 307 10.50 -4.39 18.92
N LEU A 308 10.28 -5.22 17.90
CA LEU A 308 9.20 -6.20 17.89
C LEU A 308 9.45 -7.39 18.83
N THR A 309 10.67 -7.58 19.33
CA THR A 309 10.96 -8.64 20.33
C THR A 309 10.30 -8.35 21.68
N GLN A 310 9.85 -7.11 21.90
CA GLN A 310 9.10 -6.72 23.09
C GLN A 310 7.63 -7.20 23.07
N ILE A 311 7.15 -7.72 21.94
CA ILE A 311 5.80 -8.28 21.83
C ILE A 311 5.82 -9.72 22.37
N PRO A 312 5.08 -10.03 23.45
CA PRO A 312 5.15 -11.33 24.11
C PRO A 312 4.86 -12.49 23.14
N GLY A 313 5.77 -13.46 23.08
CA GLY A 313 5.63 -14.67 22.29
C GLY A 313 5.92 -14.51 20.79
N LEU A 314 6.10 -13.29 20.29
CA LEU A 314 6.23 -13.06 18.84
C LEU A 314 7.53 -13.65 18.30
N ALA A 315 8.65 -13.45 18.99
CA ALA A 315 9.94 -13.98 18.55
C ALA A 315 9.94 -15.52 18.51
N GLU A 316 9.34 -16.17 19.50
CA GLU A 316 9.20 -17.63 19.55
C GLU A 316 8.31 -18.14 18.42
N ALA A 317 7.16 -17.50 18.20
CA ALA A 317 6.21 -17.90 17.16
C ALA A 317 6.79 -17.71 15.74
N VAL A 318 7.45 -16.57 15.48
CA VAL A 318 8.10 -16.30 14.19
C VAL A 318 9.26 -17.27 13.97
N THR A 319 10.05 -17.58 15.00
CA THR A 319 11.12 -18.59 14.92
C THR A 319 10.57 -19.98 14.60
N LYS A 320 9.49 -20.40 15.26
CA LYS A 320 8.81 -21.68 14.97
C LYS A 320 8.35 -21.70 13.50
N ALA A 321 7.63 -20.68 13.06
CA ALA A 321 7.15 -20.58 11.68
C ALA A 321 8.30 -20.58 10.67
N LEU A 322 9.38 -19.84 10.92
CA LEU A 322 10.53 -19.77 10.02
C LEU A 322 11.23 -21.13 9.88
N LYS A 323 11.42 -21.85 10.99
CA LYS A 323 11.97 -23.22 11.00
C LYS A 323 11.09 -24.18 10.21
N GLU A 324 9.78 -24.10 10.40
CA GLU A 324 8.82 -24.95 9.68
C GLU A 324 8.77 -24.64 8.18
N ILE A 325 8.85 -23.37 7.78
CA ILE A 325 8.94 -22.98 6.37
C ILE A 325 10.21 -23.53 5.72
N ASP A 326 11.35 -23.43 6.40
CA ASP A 326 12.64 -23.85 5.85
C ASP A 326 12.75 -25.39 5.75
N ALA A 327 12.18 -26.12 6.72
CA ALA A 327 12.25 -27.58 6.75
C ALA A 327 11.17 -28.26 5.89
N ASN A 328 9.94 -27.74 5.88
CA ASN A 328 8.76 -28.42 5.37
C ASN A 328 8.05 -27.68 4.23
N GLY A 329 8.54 -26.49 3.85
CA GLY A 329 7.86 -25.63 2.88
C GLY A 329 6.65 -24.91 3.47
N ILE A 330 5.90 -24.20 2.61
CA ILE A 330 4.86 -23.27 3.05
C ILE A 330 3.63 -23.99 3.62
N GLU A 331 2.95 -24.83 2.83
CA GLU A 331 1.69 -25.43 3.26
C GLU A 331 1.88 -26.38 4.46
N GLN A 332 2.84 -27.30 4.38
CA GLN A 332 3.09 -28.24 5.48
C GLN A 332 3.68 -27.52 6.70
N GLY A 333 4.57 -26.55 6.48
CA GLY A 333 5.12 -25.74 7.57
C GLY A 333 4.04 -24.95 8.32
N TYR A 334 3.04 -24.40 7.61
CA TYR A 334 1.90 -23.75 8.24
C TYR A 334 1.06 -24.74 9.09
N LYS A 335 0.77 -25.94 8.56
CA LYS A 335 0.04 -26.99 9.30
C LYS A 335 0.75 -27.39 10.60
N ASN A 336 2.07 -27.47 10.58
CA ASN A 336 2.88 -27.76 11.76
C ASN A 336 2.96 -26.56 12.72
N PHE A 337 2.99 -25.34 12.18
CA PHE A 337 3.05 -24.11 12.97
C PHE A 337 1.80 -23.94 13.85
N ILE A 338 0.61 -24.25 13.34
CA ILE A 338 -0.67 -24.10 14.06
C ILE A 338 -1.01 -25.24 15.03
N GLN A 339 -0.22 -26.32 15.04
CA GLN A 339 -0.31 -27.41 16.04
C GLN A 339 0.57 -27.10 17.24
#